data_AF-X1DL89-F1
#
_entry.id   AF-X1DL89-F1
#
_cell.length_a   1.000
_cell.length_b   1.000
_cell.length_c   1.000
_cell.angle_alpha   90.00
_cell.angle_beta   90.00
_cell.angle_gamma   90.00
#
_symmetry.space_group_name_H-M   'P 1'
#
loop_
_entity.id
_entity.type
_entity.pdbx_description
1 polymer ?
#
loop_
_entity_poly.entity_id
_entity_poly.type
_entity_poly.pdbx_seq_one_letter_code
_entity_poly.pdbx_strand_id
1 'polypeptide(L)'
;KRGELDEIDGQKKWIAAQYQSAKDLIMRWTKIKLAMNESNLKTIIEFEGEKFSVAEAILFKQNLYEMKYNLLNSFKPDTGLNQIRIHMGNIGRLELTEEELSAINMVPELMYDEAEMIKAKEDLLNLYSFIDALIEKSNHNTFITI
;
A
#
# COMPACT_ATOMS: atom_id res chain seq x y z
N LYS A 1 23.71 -13.62 -53.03
CA LYS A 1 23.27 -12.20 -53.11
C LYS A 1 21.75 -11.99 -53.16
N ARG A 2 20.93 -12.72 -53.95
CA ARG A 2 19.45 -12.58 -53.86
C ARG A 2 18.86 -13.15 -52.56
N GLY A 3 19.30 -14.33 -52.11
CA GLY A 3 18.81 -14.95 -50.87
C GLY A 3 19.11 -14.20 -49.58
N GLU A 4 20.27 -13.52 -49.47
CA GLU A 4 20.64 -12.72 -48.28
C GLU A 4 19.79 -11.45 -48.14
N LEU A 5 19.37 -10.85 -49.26
CA LEU A 5 18.49 -9.68 -49.24
C LEU A 5 17.06 -10.03 -48.81
N ASP A 6 16.57 -11.21 -49.23
CA ASP A 6 15.26 -11.73 -48.82
C ASP A 6 15.23 -12.12 -47.33
N GLU A 7 16.33 -12.65 -46.78
CA GLU A 7 16.47 -12.91 -45.34
C GLU A 7 16.46 -11.63 -44.51
N ILE A 8 17.17 -10.58 -44.93
CA ILE A 8 17.20 -9.29 -44.24
C ILE A 8 15.81 -8.62 -44.26
N ASP A 9 15.09 -8.67 -45.38
CA ASP A 9 13.74 -8.10 -45.48
C ASP A 9 12.72 -8.91 -44.65
N GLY A 10 12.88 -10.23 -44.59
CA GLY A 10 12.11 -11.11 -43.70
C GLY A 10 12.34 -10.79 -42.22
N GLN A 11 13.59 -10.60 -41.81
CA GLN A 11 13.93 -10.20 -40.43
C GLN A 11 13.36 -8.83 -40.07
N LYS A 12 13.43 -7.84 -40.97
CA LYS A 12 12.85 -6.52 -40.75
C LYS A 12 11.33 -6.58 -40.56
N LYS A 13 10.62 -7.37 -41.37
CA LYS A 13 9.18 -7.58 -41.23
C LYS A 13 8.83 -8.28 -39.92
N TRP A 14 9.62 -9.28 -39.51
CA TRP A 14 9.42 -9.95 -38.23
C TRP A 14 9.62 -9.00 -37.05
N ILE A 15 10.70 -8.21 -37.04
CA ILE A 15 10.95 -7.20 -35.99
C ILE A 15 9.82 -6.17 -35.96
N ALA A 16 9.37 -5.69 -37.12
CA ALA A 16 8.26 -4.74 -37.21
C ALA A 16 6.95 -5.34 -36.66
N ALA A 17 6.66 -6.61 -36.94
CA ALA A 17 5.50 -7.30 -36.41
C ALA A 17 5.58 -7.47 -34.88
N GLN A 18 6.74 -7.83 -34.34
CA GLN A 18 6.95 -7.91 -32.89
C GLN A 18 6.78 -6.54 -32.22
N TYR A 19 7.35 -5.48 -32.81
CA TYR A 19 7.20 -4.12 -32.32
C TYR A 19 5.74 -3.66 -32.32
N GLN A 20 5.00 -3.95 -33.40
CA GLN A 20 3.59 -3.62 -33.49
C GLN A 20 2.76 -4.41 -32.47
N SER A 21 3.03 -5.71 -32.29
CA SER A 21 2.39 -6.53 -31.27
C SER A 21 2.63 -5.99 -29.86
N ALA A 22 3.85 -5.54 -29.55
CA ALA A 22 4.18 -4.94 -28.26
C ALA A 22 3.44 -3.60 -28.07
N LYS A 23 3.37 -2.77 -29.11
CA LYS A 23 2.63 -1.50 -29.08
C LYS A 23 1.13 -1.72 -28.85
N ASP A 24 0.54 -2.69 -29.54
CA ASP A 24 -0.88 -3.04 -29.39
C ASP A 24 -1.17 -3.57 -27.99
N LEU A 25 -0.26 -4.37 -27.42
CA LEU A 25 -0.36 -4.85 -26.05
C LEU A 25 -0.33 -3.70 -25.04
N ILE A 26 0.63 -2.77 -25.19
CA ILE A 26 0.72 -1.58 -24.33
C ILE A 26 -0.56 -0.76 -24.42
N MET A 27 -1.05 -0.48 -25.62
CA MET A 27 -2.28 0.29 -25.81
C MET A 27 -3.49 -0.40 -25.17
N ARG A 28 -3.63 -1.71 -25.37
CA ARG A 28 -4.73 -2.48 -24.78
C ARG A 28 -4.65 -2.48 -23.25
N TRP A 29 -3.47 -2.68 -22.69
CA TRP A 29 -3.25 -2.62 -21.26
C TRP A 29 -3.59 -1.23 -20.69
N THR A 30 -3.15 -0.16 -21.35
CA THR A 30 -3.46 1.22 -20.93
C THR A 30 -4.97 1.48 -20.94
N LYS A 31 -5.68 1.05 -21.99
CA LYS A 31 -7.15 1.19 -22.07
C LYS A 31 -7.86 0.46 -20.93
N ILE A 32 -7.49 -0.80 -20.68
CA ILE A 32 -8.02 -1.59 -19.56
C ILE A 32 -7.77 -0.85 -18.25
N LYS A 33 -6.54 -0.37 -18.03
CA LYS A 33 -6.17 0.28 -16.77
C LYS A 33 -6.92 1.58 -16.53
N LEU A 34 -7.08 2.40 -17.57
CA LEU A 34 -7.87 3.63 -17.49
C LEU A 34 -9.35 3.33 -17.19
N ALA A 35 -9.93 2.37 -17.90
CA ALA A 35 -11.33 1.98 -17.69
C ALA A 35 -11.56 1.40 -16.28
N MET A 36 -10.63 0.59 -15.76
CA MET A 36 -10.64 0.13 -14.37
C MET A 36 -10.57 1.29 -13.38
N ASN A 37 -9.64 2.23 -13.58
CA ASN A 37 -9.48 3.36 -12.67
C ASN A 37 -10.74 4.25 -12.66
N GLU A 38 -11.32 4.53 -13.82
CA GLU A 38 -12.58 5.27 -13.91
C GLU A 38 -13.72 4.54 -13.19
N SER A 39 -13.84 3.23 -13.39
CA SER A 39 -14.84 2.40 -12.73
C SER A 39 -14.68 2.45 -11.21
N ASN A 40 -13.45 2.33 -10.71
CA ASN A 40 -13.15 2.37 -9.28
C ASN A 40 -13.40 3.75 -8.66
N LEU A 41 -13.20 4.84 -9.40
CA LEU A 41 -13.49 6.20 -8.94
C LEU A 41 -15.01 6.48 -8.89
N LYS A 42 -15.79 5.90 -9.80
CA LYS A 42 -17.25 6.10 -9.89
C LYS A 42 -18.04 5.19 -8.95
N THR A 43 -17.48 4.04 -8.58
CA THR A 43 -18.18 3.06 -7.75
C THR A 43 -18.04 3.42 -6.28
N ILE A 44 -19.18 3.65 -5.62
CA ILE A 44 -19.24 4.04 -4.22
C ILE A 44 -19.61 2.85 -3.36
N ILE A 45 -18.90 2.71 -2.26
CA ILE A 45 -19.16 1.79 -1.17
C ILE A 45 -19.47 2.57 0.11
N GLU A 46 -20.26 1.99 1.01
CA GLU A 46 -20.65 2.63 2.27
C GLU A 46 -20.22 1.76 3.46
N PHE A 47 -19.57 2.38 4.44
CA PHE A 47 -19.16 1.75 5.70
C PHE A 47 -19.41 2.71 6.86
N GLU A 48 -20.08 2.23 7.92
CA GLU A 48 -20.37 3.03 9.13
C GLU A 48 -21.02 4.41 8.87
N GLY A 49 -21.78 4.53 7.77
CA GLY A 49 -22.44 5.78 7.35
C GLY A 49 -21.55 6.72 6.54
N GLU A 50 -20.27 6.39 6.34
CA GLU A 50 -19.36 7.11 5.48
C GLU A 50 -19.30 6.47 4.07
N LYS A 51 -19.23 7.31 3.05
CA LYS A 51 -19.19 6.90 1.64
C LYS A 51 -17.78 7.05 1.10
N PHE A 52 -17.27 5.98 0.49
CA PHE A 52 -15.96 5.94 -0.12
C PHE A 52 -16.06 5.43 -1.55
N SER A 53 -15.21 5.92 -2.44
CA SER A 53 -14.99 5.27 -3.72
C SER A 53 -14.20 3.96 -3.53
N VAL A 54 -14.39 3.00 -4.44
CA VAL A 54 -13.56 1.79 -4.49
C VAL A 54 -12.07 2.15 -4.63
N ALA A 55 -11.74 3.24 -5.32
CA ALA A 55 -10.37 3.73 -5.43
C ALA A 55 -9.77 4.13 -4.06
N GLU A 56 -10.52 4.85 -3.23
CA GLU A 56 -10.09 5.21 -1.86
C GLU A 56 -9.96 3.98 -0.98
N ALA A 57 -10.87 3.02 -1.13
CA ALA A 57 -10.83 1.75 -0.41
C ALA A 57 -9.57 0.92 -0.76
N ILE A 58 -9.18 0.90 -2.03
CA ILE A 58 -7.92 0.26 -2.49
C ILE A 58 -6.70 0.97 -1.90
N LEU A 59 -6.68 2.31 -1.90
CA LEU A 59 -5.58 3.08 -1.30
C LEU A 59 -5.46 2.81 0.20
N PHE A 60 -6.60 2.68 0.90
CA PHE A 60 -6.63 2.30 2.31
C PHE A 60 -5.98 0.93 2.52
N LYS A 61 -6.37 -0.06 1.70
CA LYS A 61 -5.82 -1.42 1.74
C LYS A 61 -4.30 -1.45 1.51
N GLN A 62 -3.79 -0.64 0.58
CA GLN A 62 -2.39 -0.66 0.16
C GLN A 62 -1.45 0.05 1.12
N ASN A 63 -1.77 1.29 1.51
CA ASN A 63 -0.80 2.14 2.21
C ASN A 63 -1.26 2.50 3.63
N LEU A 64 -2.55 2.77 3.80
CA LEU A 64 -3.05 3.33 5.06
C LEU A 64 -3.12 2.27 6.17
N TYR A 65 -3.46 1.03 5.81
CA TYR A 65 -3.38 -0.12 6.71
C TYR A 65 -1.96 -0.34 7.22
N GLU A 66 -0.96 -0.41 6.33
CA GLU A 66 0.44 -0.63 6.73
C GLU A 66 0.96 0.50 7.61
N MET A 67 0.68 1.76 7.28
CA MET A 67 1.09 2.91 8.09
C MET A 67 0.47 2.87 9.49
N LYS A 68 -0.85 2.62 9.59
CA LYS A 68 -1.53 2.51 10.89
C LYS A 68 -1.05 1.31 11.67
N TYR A 69 -0.87 0.16 11.02
CA TYR A 69 -0.37 -1.06 11.66
C TYR A 69 1.05 -0.88 12.20
N ASN A 70 1.94 -0.24 11.43
CA ASN A 70 3.31 0.05 11.86
C ASN A 70 3.34 1.06 13.00
N LEU A 71 2.53 2.11 12.94
CA LEU A 71 2.36 3.05 14.04
C LEU A 71 1.89 2.32 15.31
N LEU A 72 0.85 1.49 15.21
CA LEU A 72 0.35 0.70 16.35
C LEU A 72 1.34 -0.34 16.87
N ASN A 73 2.34 -0.75 16.08
CA ASN A 73 3.42 -1.62 16.54
C ASN A 73 4.61 -0.85 17.13
N SER A 74 4.79 0.43 16.78
CA SER A 74 5.81 1.28 17.39
C SER A 74 5.52 1.61 18.85
N PHE A 75 4.25 1.56 19.27
CA PHE A 75 3.85 1.78 20.66
C PHE A 75 4.07 0.58 21.58
N LYS A 76 4.50 -0.60 21.08
CA LYS A 76 4.72 -1.77 21.96
C LYS A 76 5.89 -1.51 22.92
N PRO A 77 5.81 -2.02 24.17
CA PRO A 77 6.89 -1.90 25.15
C PRO A 77 8.24 -2.41 24.61
N ASP A 78 8.24 -3.54 23.89
CA ASP A 78 9.46 -4.13 23.33
C ASP A 78 10.17 -3.24 22.29
N THR A 79 9.41 -2.51 21.47
CA THR A 79 9.93 -1.56 20.47
C THR A 79 10.35 -0.25 21.11
N GLY A 80 9.59 0.25 22.09
CA GLY A 80 9.97 1.42 22.90
C GLY A 80 11.27 1.18 23.68
N LEU A 81 11.38 0.05 24.39
CA LEU A 81 12.58 -0.37 25.11
C LEU A 81 13.77 -0.57 24.17
N ASN A 82 13.58 -1.13 22.98
CA ASN A 82 14.66 -1.23 21.99
C ASN A 82 15.09 0.14 21.43
N GLN A 83 14.16 1.07 21.19
CA GLN A 83 14.51 2.42 20.76
C GLN A 83 15.28 3.17 21.86
N ILE A 84 14.84 3.05 23.12
CA ILE A 84 15.56 3.58 24.29
C ILE A 84 16.94 2.93 24.39
N ARG A 85 17.04 1.61 24.22
CA ARG A 85 18.32 0.89 24.26
C ARG A 85 19.28 1.32 23.15
N ILE A 86 18.78 1.57 21.94
CA ILE A 86 19.56 2.11 20.82
C ILE A 86 19.99 3.55 21.12
N HIS A 87 19.10 4.40 21.66
CA HIS A 87 19.44 5.76 22.06
C HIS A 87 20.47 5.77 23.20
N MET A 88 20.29 4.97 24.25
CA MET A 88 21.24 4.82 25.34
C MET A 88 22.57 4.23 24.88
N GLY A 89 22.57 3.32 23.89
CA GLY A 89 23.77 2.82 23.23
C GLY A 89 24.53 3.89 22.44
N ASN A 90 23.80 4.85 21.84
CA ASN A 90 24.38 6.01 21.14
C ASN A 90 24.81 7.14 22.10
N ILE A 91 24.17 7.25 23.28
CA ILE A 91 24.47 8.20 24.36
C ILE A 91 25.53 7.63 25.33
N GLY A 92 26.27 6.60 24.92
CA GLY A 92 27.36 6.06 25.73
C GLY A 92 28.52 7.04 25.87
N ARG A 93 28.43 8.05 26.78
CA ARG A 93 29.53 8.65 27.59
C ARG A 93 29.26 9.94 28.36
N LEU A 94 28.05 10.49 28.45
CA LEU A 94 27.84 11.76 29.17
C LEU A 94 26.81 11.62 30.29
N GLU A 95 27.17 12.16 31.46
CA GLU A 95 26.27 12.40 32.58
C GLU A 95 25.13 13.30 32.08
N LEU A 96 23.97 12.68 31.81
CA LEU A 96 22.79 13.41 31.34
C LEU A 96 22.28 14.31 32.47
N THR A 97 21.94 15.55 32.11
CA THR A 97 21.31 16.50 33.02
C THR A 97 19.87 16.07 33.36
N GLU A 98 19.31 16.55 34.48
CA GLU A 98 17.91 16.24 34.88
C GLU A 98 16.88 16.58 33.79
N GLU A 99 17.15 17.62 32.98
CA GLU A 99 16.29 18.03 31.86
C GLU A 99 16.35 17.04 30.67
N GLU A 100 17.51 16.44 30.40
CA GLU A 100 17.66 15.40 29.37
C GLU A 100 17.06 14.06 29.84
N LEU A 101 17.16 13.74 31.12
CA LEU A 101 16.46 12.61 31.75
C LEU A 101 14.93 12.79 31.71
N SER A 102 14.44 14.02 31.89
CA SER A 102 13.02 14.36 31.74
C SER A 102 12.54 14.23 30.29
N ALA A 103 13.39 14.52 29.30
CA ALA A 103 13.07 14.27 27.89
C ALA A 103 13.08 12.76 27.54
N ILE A 104 13.84 11.95 28.29
CA ILE A 104 13.88 10.49 28.16
C ILE A 104 12.73 9.81 28.93
N ASN A 105 12.05 10.50 29.86
CA ASN A 105 10.87 9.99 30.57
C ASN A 105 9.73 9.67 29.58
N MET A 106 9.81 8.44 29.07
CA MET A 106 8.75 7.52 28.66
C MET A 106 7.61 8.11 27.84
N VAL A 107 7.87 8.38 26.55
CA VAL A 107 6.82 8.77 25.60
C VAL A 107 5.90 7.58 25.18
N PRO A 108 6.34 6.30 25.15
CA PRO A 108 5.43 5.19 24.81
C PRO A 108 4.75 4.49 26.01
N GLU A 109 5.47 4.16 27.08
CA GLU A 109 4.96 3.30 28.16
C GLU A 109 3.82 3.93 28.99
N LEU A 110 3.77 5.26 29.12
CA LEU A 110 2.68 5.96 29.83
C LEU A 110 1.44 6.20 28.96
N MET A 111 1.53 6.06 27.63
CA MET A 111 0.41 6.17 26.70
C MET A 111 -0.04 4.81 26.13
N TYR A 112 0.64 3.73 26.48
CA TYR A 112 0.34 2.38 26.01
C TYR A 112 -0.67 1.70 26.94
N ASP A 113 -1.94 1.74 26.56
CA ASP A 113 -2.94 0.80 27.06
C ASP A 113 -2.98 -0.42 26.13
N GLU A 114 -2.52 -1.57 26.62
CA GLU A 114 -2.49 -2.82 25.86
C GLU A 114 -3.88 -3.23 25.35
N ALA A 115 -4.93 -3.02 26.14
CA ALA A 115 -6.29 -3.39 25.76
C ALA A 115 -6.82 -2.48 24.65
N GLU A 116 -6.59 -1.17 24.73
CA GLU A 116 -6.97 -0.23 23.66
C GLU A 116 -6.20 -0.50 22.37
N MET A 117 -4.91 -0.84 22.48
CA MET A 117 -4.04 -1.13 21.33
C MET A 117 -4.40 -2.43 20.62
N ILE A 118 -4.81 -3.46 21.37
CA ILE A 118 -5.34 -4.71 20.80
C ILE A 118 -6.66 -4.41 20.08
N LYS A 119 -7.58 -3.69 20.73
CA LYS A 119 -8.87 -3.31 20.13
C LYS A 119 -8.69 -2.51 18.84
N ALA A 120 -7.81 -1.51 18.84
CA ALA A 120 -7.54 -0.70 17.64
C ALA A 120 -6.97 -1.54 16.48
N LYS A 121 -6.19 -2.58 16.78
CA LYS A 121 -5.69 -3.53 15.76
C LYS A 121 -6.79 -4.43 15.23
N GLU A 122 -7.67 -4.92 16.10
CA GLU A 122 -8.83 -5.72 15.70
C GLU A 122 -9.79 -4.90 14.84
N ASP A 123 -10.11 -3.67 15.24
CA ASP A 123 -10.94 -2.74 14.46
C ASP A 123 -10.32 -2.46 13.09
N LEU A 124 -8.99 -2.25 13.04
CA LEU A 124 -8.27 -2.06 11.78
C LEU A 124 -8.32 -3.30 10.87
N LEU A 125 -8.20 -4.50 11.45
CA LEU A 125 -8.28 -5.77 10.72
C LEU A 125 -9.70 -6.04 10.20
N ASN A 126 -10.71 -5.72 11.00
CA ASN A 126 -12.12 -5.82 10.64
C ASN A 126 -12.45 -4.88 9.49
N LEU A 127 -12.01 -3.61 9.57
CA LEU A 127 -12.14 -2.62 8.51
C LEU A 127 -11.45 -3.09 7.23
N TYR A 128 -10.22 -3.60 7.32
CA TYR A 128 -9.50 -4.16 6.18
C TYR A 128 -10.27 -5.30 5.51
N SER A 129 -10.73 -6.27 6.30
CA SER A 129 -11.45 -7.45 5.81
C SER A 129 -12.78 -7.08 5.17
N PHE A 130 -13.49 -6.12 5.77
CA PHE A 130 -14.75 -5.60 5.26
C PHE A 130 -14.56 -4.84 3.94
N ILE A 131 -13.56 -3.95 3.86
CA ILE A 131 -13.20 -3.26 2.62
C ILE A 131 -12.89 -4.28 1.52
N ASP A 132 -12.15 -5.34 1.84
CA ASP A 132 -11.83 -6.37 0.85
C ASP A 132 -13.08 -7.07 0.31
N ALA A 133 -13.98 -7.49 1.21
CA ALA A 133 -15.25 -8.10 0.84
C ALA A 133 -16.12 -7.16 -0.01
N LEU A 134 -16.13 -5.86 0.29
CA LEU A 134 -16.85 -4.87 -0.50
C LEU A 134 -16.24 -4.64 -1.87
N ILE A 135 -14.90 -4.60 -1.98
CA ILE A 135 -14.20 -4.50 -3.26
C ILE A 135 -14.49 -5.75 -4.10
N GLU A 136 -14.43 -6.96 -3.54
CA GLU A 136 -14.76 -8.20 -4.24
C GLU A 136 -16.22 -8.19 -4.72
N LYS A 137 -17.16 -7.85 -3.84
CA LYS A 137 -18.58 -7.73 -4.19
C LYS A 137 -18.79 -6.69 -5.30
N SER A 138 -18.09 -5.55 -5.23
CA SER A 138 -18.15 -4.51 -6.25
C SER A 138 -17.61 -5.02 -7.59
N ASN A 139 -16.45 -5.67 -7.59
CA ASN A 139 -15.83 -6.24 -8.79
C ASN A 139 -16.72 -7.29 -9.45
N HIS A 140 -17.40 -8.13 -8.68
CA HIS A 140 -18.35 -9.12 -9.20
C HIS A 140 -19.59 -8.50 -9.84
N ASN A 141 -19.98 -7.28 -9.44
CA ASN A 141 -21.19 -6.60 -9.93
C ASN A 141 -20.90 -5.46 -10.92
N THR A 142 -19.63 -5.21 -11.24
CA THR A 142 -19.22 -4.11 -12.11
C THR A 142 -18.71 -4.63 -13.44
N PHE A 143 -19.28 -4.13 -14.54
CA PHE A 143 -18.85 -4.47 -15.89
C PHE A 143 -18.06 -3.33 -16.50
N ILE A 144 -16.82 -3.61 -16.91
CA ILE A 144 -15.98 -2.65 -17.62
C ILE A 144 -16.15 -2.88 -19.11
N THR A 145 -16.71 -1.90 -19.81
CA THR A 145 -16.79 -1.90 -21.28
C THR A 145 -15.53 -1.22 -21.83
N ILE A 146 -14.79 -1.88 -22.72
CA ILE A 146 -13.48 -1.44 -23.26
C ILE A 146 -13.56 -1.30 -24.78
#